data_AF-A0A2D2M5D2-F1
#
_entry.id   AF-A0A2D2M5D2-F1
#
_cell.length_a   1.000
_cell.length_b   1.000
_cell.length_c   1.000
_cell.angle_alpha   90.00
_cell.angle_beta   90.00
_cell.angle_gamma   90.00
#
_symmetry.space_group_name_H-M   'P 1'
#
loop_
_entity.id
_entity.type
_entity.pdbx_description
1 polymer ?
#
loop_
_entity_poly.entity_id
_entity_poly.type
_entity_poly.pdbx_seq_one_letter_code
_entity_poly.pdbx_strand_id
1 'polypeptide(L)'
;MQIDLNNPEQFTLEAVRELLASGDGRIHNQLRVNRAGQAWLSPVVGGRELEGLAFRLETWAAGSGCVGAQAAVDERWVRQVFKVLQDNWPTPSSDYIDLY
;
A
#
# COMPACT_ATOMS: atom_id res chain seq x y z
N MET A 1 -7.83 -6.36 4.87
CA MET A 1 -6.90 -7.29 4.19
C MET A 1 -5.47 -6.89 4.52
N GLN A 2 -4.53 -7.83 4.52
CA GLN A 2 -3.11 -7.58 4.80
C GLN A 2 -2.25 -8.54 3.98
N ILE A 3 -1.05 -8.10 3.59
CA ILE A 3 -0.04 -8.89 2.86
C ILE A 3 1.21 -8.99 3.73
N ASP A 4 1.77 -10.19 3.89
CA ASP A 4 3.11 -10.36 4.46
C ASP A 4 4.18 -10.29 3.35
N LEU A 5 4.99 -9.23 3.38
CA LEU A 5 6.05 -8.96 2.41
C LEU A 5 7.27 -9.90 2.56
N ASN A 6 7.37 -10.62 3.68
CA ASN A 6 8.43 -11.62 3.88
C ASN A 6 8.06 -12.99 3.31
N ASN A 7 6.79 -13.21 2.97
CA ASN A 7 6.31 -14.46 2.40
C ASN A 7 6.11 -14.33 0.88
N PRO A 8 6.93 -14.98 0.04
CA PRO A 8 6.80 -14.88 -1.41
C PRO A 8 5.50 -15.46 -1.97
N GLU A 9 4.81 -16.33 -1.22
CA GLU A 9 3.48 -16.85 -1.62
C GLU A 9 2.37 -15.82 -1.38
N GLN A 10 2.59 -14.87 -0.45
CA GLN A 10 1.66 -13.76 -0.19
C GLN A 10 2.05 -12.48 -0.93
N PHE A 11 3.35 -12.22 -1.11
CA PHE A 11 3.82 -11.02 -1.80
C PHE A 11 3.81 -11.21 -3.32
N THR A 12 2.60 -11.19 -3.88
CA THR A 12 2.32 -11.37 -5.32
C THR A 12 1.57 -10.18 -5.90
N LEU A 13 1.54 -10.05 -7.23
CA LEU A 13 0.76 -9.02 -7.92
C LEU A 13 -0.74 -9.17 -7.63
N GLU A 14 -1.21 -10.42 -7.56
CA GLU A 14 -2.58 -10.79 -7.25
C GLU A 14 -2.97 -10.34 -5.84
N ALA A 15 -2.10 -10.56 -4.84
CA ALA A 15 -2.37 -10.09 -3.48
C ALA A 15 -2.42 -8.56 -3.41
N VAL A 16 -1.53 -7.86 -4.13
CA VAL A 16 -1.59 -6.39 -4.24
C VAL A 16 -2.89 -5.93 -4.91
N ARG A 17 -3.33 -6.62 -5.96
CA ARG A 17 -4.61 -6.35 -6.63
C ARG A 17 -5.78 -6.48 -5.66
N GLU A 18 -5.83 -7.58 -4.90
CA GLU A 18 -6.88 -7.81 -3.90
C GLU A 18 -6.83 -6.78 -2.77
N LEU A 19 -5.63 -6.39 -2.32
CA LEU A 19 -5.45 -5.33 -1.32
C LEU A 19 -6.03 -4.01 -1.82
N LEU A 20 -5.71 -3.60 -3.05
CA LEU A 20 -6.27 -2.39 -3.65
C LEU A 20 -7.80 -2.48 -3.81
N ALA A 21 -8.32 -3.64 -4.23
CA ALA A 21 -9.76 -3.88 -4.34
C ALA A 21 -10.49 -3.77 -2.99
N SER A 22 -9.82 -4.11 -1.88
CA SER A 22 -10.39 -4.06 -0.53
C SER A 22 -10.53 -2.65 0.05
N GLY A 23 -9.93 -1.64 -0.58
CA GLY A 23 -9.99 -0.26 -0.10
C GLY A 23 -11.31 0.44 -0.41
N ASP A 24 -11.70 1.38 0.45
CA ASP A 24 -12.92 2.19 0.27
C ASP A 24 -12.57 3.52 -0.41
N GLY A 25 -12.88 3.63 -1.70
CA GLY A 25 -12.63 4.84 -2.49
C GLY A 25 -13.43 6.08 -2.05
N ARG A 26 -14.37 5.97 -1.11
CA ARG A 26 -15.14 7.11 -0.59
C ARG A 26 -14.44 7.85 0.55
N ILE A 27 -13.35 7.29 1.08
CA ILE A 27 -12.56 7.88 2.16
C ILE A 27 -11.09 8.00 1.75
N HIS A 28 -10.32 8.75 2.54
CA HIS A 28 -8.87 8.78 2.37
C HIS A 28 -8.27 7.44 2.79
N ASN A 29 -7.35 6.94 1.98
CA ASN A 29 -6.63 5.70 2.24
C ASN A 29 -5.13 5.99 2.25
N GLN A 30 -4.39 5.16 2.98
CA GLN A 30 -2.94 5.16 2.93
C GLN A 30 -2.44 3.73 3.06
N LEU A 31 -1.58 3.30 2.13
CA LEU A 31 -0.89 2.04 2.27
C LEU A 31 0.24 2.21 3.30
N ARG A 32 0.21 1.36 4.33
CA ARG A 32 1.20 1.36 5.41
C ARG A 32 1.88 0.01 5.50
N VAL A 33 3.16 0.03 5.84
CA VAL A 33 3.97 -1.16 6.09
C VAL A 33 4.60 -1.03 7.46
N ASN A 34 4.44 -2.04 8.30
CA ASN A 34 5.07 -2.07 9.63
C ASN A 34 6.45 -2.75 9.58
N ARG A 35 7.20 -2.63 10.68
CA ARG A 35 8.54 -3.24 10.81
C ARG A 35 8.55 -4.78 10.83
N ALA A 36 7.38 -5.41 10.87
CA ALA A 36 7.24 -6.86 10.71
C ALA A 36 7.01 -7.25 9.23
N GLY A 37 6.93 -6.30 8.31
CA GLY A 37 6.74 -6.57 6.87
C GLY A 37 5.29 -6.77 6.48
N GLN A 38 4.35 -6.34 7.33
CA GLN A 38 2.94 -6.45 6.99
C GLN A 38 2.46 -5.18 6.32
N ALA A 39 1.86 -5.30 5.13
CA ALA A 39 1.32 -4.20 4.34
C ALA A 39 -0.23 -4.21 4.37
N TRP A 40 -0.85 -3.05 4.61
CA TRP A 40 -2.32 -2.91 4.63
C TRP A 40 -2.78 -1.52 4.18
N LEU A 41 -4.07 -1.40 3.83
CA LEU A 41 -4.73 -0.11 3.61
C LEU A 41 -5.31 0.40 4.92
N SER A 42 -4.92 1.62 5.28
CA SER A 42 -5.37 2.31 6.48
C SER A 42 -6.27 3.50 6.13
N PRO A 43 -7.41 3.69 6.83
CA PRO A 43 -8.18 4.93 6.77
C PRO A 43 -7.52 6.06 7.58
N VAL A 44 -6.53 5.74 8.43
CA VAL A 44 -5.67 6.72 9.09
C VAL A 44 -4.58 7.10 8.10
N VAL A 45 -4.55 8.39 7.74
CA VAL A 45 -3.67 8.96 6.70
C VAL A 45 -2.75 10.04 7.26
N GLY A 46 -1.78 10.48 6.45
CA GLY A 46 -0.84 11.54 6.81
C GLY A 46 0.14 11.12 7.93
N GLY A 47 0.52 12.08 8.77
CA GLY A 47 1.52 11.91 9.85
C GLY A 47 0.97 11.31 11.16
N ARG A 48 -0.14 10.57 11.10
CA ARG A 48 -0.82 10.03 12.29
C ARG A 48 -0.43 8.57 12.52
N GLU A 49 -0.26 8.17 13.78
CA GLU A 49 -0.01 6.77 14.18
C GLU A 49 1.18 6.16 13.41
N LEU A 50 2.32 6.86 13.44
CA LEU A 50 3.53 6.45 12.72
C LEU A 50 4.42 5.48 13.50
N GLU A 51 4.17 5.32 14.80
CA GLU A 51 4.95 4.43 15.65
C GLU A 51 4.84 2.97 15.16
N GLY A 52 5.97 2.28 15.06
CA GLY A 52 6.03 0.89 14.58
C GLY A 52 5.93 0.73 13.06
N LEU A 53 5.71 1.80 12.30
CA LEU A 53 5.80 1.76 10.83
C LEU A 53 7.25 1.62 10.37
N ALA A 54 7.43 0.93 9.25
CA ALA A 54 8.64 0.96 8.45
C ALA A 54 8.56 2.12 7.45
N PHE A 55 7.48 2.16 6.67
CA PHE A 55 7.18 3.27 5.77
C PHE A 55 5.68 3.34 5.46
N ARG A 56 5.26 4.44 4.85
CA ARG A 56 3.91 4.67 4.32
C ARG A 56 4.00 5.30 2.94
N LEU A 57 3.01 5.03 2.10
CA LEU A 57 2.85 5.77 0.85
C LEU A 57 2.19 7.13 1.11
N GLU A 58 2.18 7.97 0.07
CA GLU A 58 1.39 9.20 0.04
C GLU A 58 -0.10 8.94 0.37
N THR A 59 -0.82 10.01 0.70
CA THR A 59 -2.25 9.89 0.99
C THR A 59 -3.03 9.75 -0.30
N TRP A 60 -3.75 8.64 -0.45
CA TRP A 60 -4.66 8.44 -1.55
C TRP A 60 -6.01 9.07 -1.22
N ALA A 61 -6.31 10.16 -1.92
CA ALA A 61 -7.50 10.97 -1.64
C ALA A 61 -8.81 10.20 -1.93
N ALA A 62 -9.88 10.55 -1.22
CA ALA A 62 -11.21 10.02 -1.52
C ALA A 62 -11.57 10.37 -2.98
N GLY A 63 -12.00 9.38 -3.75
CA GLY A 63 -12.32 9.53 -5.17
C GLY A 63 -11.09 9.62 -6.10
N SER A 64 -9.86 9.41 -5.62
CA SER A 64 -8.66 9.47 -6.48
C SER A 64 -8.56 8.32 -7.49
N GLY A 65 -9.28 7.23 -7.27
CA GLY A 65 -9.17 6.01 -8.07
C GLY A 65 -7.96 5.13 -7.73
N CYS A 66 -7.21 5.45 -6.67
CA CYS A 66 -6.06 4.65 -6.22
C CYS A 66 -6.44 3.35 -5.49
N VAL A 67 -7.70 3.22 -5.05
CA VAL A 67 -8.25 2.02 -4.40
C VAL A 67 -9.62 1.67 -4.95
N GLY A 68 -10.10 0.46 -4.63
CA GLY A 68 -11.36 -0.10 -5.09
C GLY A 68 -11.21 -0.86 -6.41
N ALA A 69 -12.33 -1.30 -6.98
CA ALA A 69 -12.35 -2.17 -8.15
C ALA A 69 -11.63 -1.57 -9.37
N GLN A 70 -11.73 -0.25 -9.58
CA GLN A 70 -11.05 0.44 -10.68
C GLN A 70 -9.52 0.34 -10.56
N ALA A 71 -8.98 0.56 -9.37
CA ALA A 71 -7.55 0.47 -9.12
C ALA A 71 -7.02 -0.96 -9.31
N ALA A 72 -7.83 -1.96 -8.94
CA ALA A 72 -7.47 -3.37 -9.01
C ALA A 72 -7.39 -3.89 -10.46
N VAL A 73 -8.17 -3.32 -11.39
CA VAL A 73 -8.12 -3.71 -12.81
C VAL A 73 -7.06 -2.94 -13.60
N ASP A 74 -6.50 -1.86 -13.05
CA ASP A 74 -5.38 -1.13 -13.65
C ASP A 74 -4.07 -1.88 -13.40
N GLU A 75 -3.64 -2.66 -14.39
CA GLU A 75 -2.42 -3.47 -14.29
C GLU A 75 -1.16 -2.62 -14.09
N ARG A 76 -1.10 -1.41 -14.68
CA ARG A 76 0.05 -0.51 -14.53
C ARG A 76 0.13 -0.04 -13.08
N TRP A 77 -1.01 0.36 -12.50
CA TRP A 77 -1.09 0.78 -11.10
C TRP A 77 -0.72 -0.35 -10.14
N VAL A 78 -1.28 -1.55 -10.32
CA VAL A 78 -0.96 -2.73 -9.49
C VAL A 78 0.55 -3.03 -9.53
N ARG A 79 1.16 -3.02 -10.72
CA ARG A 79 2.61 -3.25 -10.88
C ARG A 79 3.45 -2.16 -10.23
N GLN A 80 3.02 -0.90 -10.32
CA GLN A 80 3.72 0.22 -9.69
C GLN A 80 3.70 0.09 -8.15
N VAL A 81 2.54 -0.18 -7.56
CA VAL A 81 2.42 -0.40 -6.11
C VAL A 81 3.25 -1.60 -5.66
N PHE A 82 3.17 -2.73 -6.38
CA PHE A 82 3.99 -3.91 -6.09
C PHE A 82 5.49 -3.59 -6.12
N LYS A 83 5.95 -2.90 -7.17
CA LYS A 83 7.35 -2.52 -7.32
C LYS A 83 7.81 -1.62 -6.17
N VAL A 84 6.98 -0.67 -5.74
CA VAL A 84 7.35 0.23 -4.63
C VAL A 84 7.42 -0.51 -3.30
N LEU A 85 6.54 -1.48 -3.06
CA LEU A 85 6.67 -2.38 -1.90
C LEU A 85 7.98 -3.17 -1.95
N GLN A 86 8.31 -3.70 -3.13
CA GLN A 86 9.52 -4.51 -3.35
C GLN A 86 10.81 -3.69 -3.18
N ASP A 87 10.84 -2.47 -3.72
CA ASP A 87 12.04 -1.63 -3.71
C ASP A 87 12.34 -1.05 -2.31
N ASN A 88 11.33 -0.95 -1.44
CA ASN A 88 11.46 -0.27 -0.14
C ASN A 88 11.35 -1.21 1.06
N TRP A 89 10.87 -2.44 0.90
CA TRP A 89 10.93 -3.45 1.96
C TRP A 89 12.21 -4.30 1.81
N PRO A 90 12.96 -4.60 2.89
CA PRO A 90 12.75 -4.20 4.29
C PRO A 90 13.48 -2.91 4.71
N THR A 91 14.31 -2.33 3.84
CA THR A 91 15.13 -1.16 4.15
C THR A 91 14.69 0.06 3.32
N PRO A 92 13.63 0.77 3.74
CA PRO A 92 13.11 1.89 2.97
C PRO A 92 14.10 3.07 3.03
N SER A 93 14.18 3.83 1.94
CA SER A 93 14.99 5.06 1.92
C SER A 93 14.37 6.20 2.75
N SER A 94 13.06 6.13 3.00
CA SER A 94 12.27 7.13 3.71
C SER A 94 11.08 6.48 4.42
N ASP A 95 10.62 7.08 5.52
CA ASP A 95 9.40 6.65 6.21
C ASP A 95 8.11 7.10 5.47
N TYR A 96 8.25 8.02 4.52
CA TYR A 96 7.22 8.52 3.60
C TYR A 96 7.70 8.34 2.17
N ILE A 97 6.93 7.62 1.37
CA ILE A 97 7.26 7.28 -0.01
C ILE A 97 6.20 7.83 -0.94
N ASP A 98 6.66 8.54 -1.96
CA ASP A 98 5.81 9.13 -2.97
C ASP A 98 5.81 8.29 -4.26
N LEU A 99 4.70 8.26 -4.97
CA LEU A 99 4.50 7.46 -6.19
C LEU A 99 4.56 8.34 -7.46
N TYR A 100 5.59 9.19 -7.58
CA TYR A 100 5.86 10.01 -8.77
C TYR A 100 7.00 9.49 -9.63
#